data_AF-A0A2P9BC74-F1
#
_entry.id   AF-A0A2P9BC74-F1
#
_cell.length_a   1.000
_cell.length_b   1.000
_cell.length_c   1.000
_cell.angle_alpha   90.00
_cell.angle_beta   90.00
_cell.angle_gamma   90.00
#
_symmetry.space_group_name_H-M   'P 1'
#
loop_
_entity.id
_entity.type
_entity.pdbx_description
1 polymer ?
#
loop_
_entity_poly.entity_id
_entity_poly.type
_entity_poly.pdbx_seq_one_letter_code
_entity_poly.pdbx_strand_id
1 'polypeptide(L)'
;MKSLKVVLCLGMISACMLVGTYGRMNVVSHNSMKKVGEEGKDEKIISCVVEYVIKGDLSIDDGDFCDSNSICSNNPGLCDNGQVVVPGDYCSNYYDITLVVEESSFVQKDYWLKGTIPFLESMVLNSNVSKDKAHMSVVLFAGKQRVFVPFTDESSQDKNMLLEKINSIDEGIATSSDTLYVNALKYAIENVIFGDGTRKDAPKVAVLFYYGFDYGANKNMIPDVVQAYKEQNVKLIIVGIALGIRDNAYLLADCTIGDENCVNVVFKPWDFVIPAAADVNQKICDKNKS
;
A
#
# COMPACT_ATOMS: atom_id res chain seq x y z
N MET A 1 58.35 -20.97 32.59
CA MET A 1 56.95 -21.42 32.77
C MET A 1 56.31 -21.53 31.39
N LYS A 2 55.95 -22.79 31.00
CA LYS A 2 54.91 -23.26 30.05
C LYS A 2 54.86 -22.60 28.64
N SER A 3 54.78 -23.26 27.48
CA SER A 3 54.69 -24.67 27.00
C SER A 3 54.76 -24.56 25.45
N LEU A 4 55.64 -25.22 24.69
CA LEU A 4 55.51 -26.55 24.03
C LEU A 4 54.06 -26.85 23.53
N LYS A 5 53.72 -27.23 22.28
CA LYS A 5 54.39 -28.03 21.25
C LYS A 5 53.84 -27.70 19.84
N VAL A 6 54.73 -27.84 18.85
CA VAL A 6 54.49 -28.05 17.41
C VAL A 6 53.97 -29.48 17.18
N VAL A 7 53.20 -29.74 16.10
CA VAL A 7 53.42 -30.86 15.14
C VAL A 7 52.30 -30.91 14.06
N LEU A 8 52.76 -30.91 12.79
CA LEU A 8 52.07 -31.26 11.55
C LEU A 8 51.43 -32.65 11.57
N CYS A 9 50.35 -32.87 10.81
CA CYS A 9 50.18 -34.15 10.11
C CYS A 9 49.30 -34.01 8.85
N LEU A 10 49.91 -34.33 7.70
CA LEU A 10 49.24 -34.70 6.45
C LEU A 10 48.51 -36.03 6.64
N GLY A 11 47.37 -36.20 5.96
CA GLY A 11 46.71 -37.49 5.82
C GLY A 11 45.62 -37.47 4.76
N MET A 12 45.99 -37.88 3.53
CA MET A 12 45.03 -38.34 2.52
C MET A 12 44.45 -39.69 2.95
N ILE A 13 43.13 -39.86 2.88
CA ILE A 13 42.50 -41.18 2.65
C ILE A 13 41.35 -41.03 1.66
N SER A 14 41.38 -41.95 0.71
CA SER A 14 40.57 -42.13 -0.48
C SER A 14 39.40 -43.10 -0.22
N ALA A 15 38.34 -42.93 -1.02
CA ALA A 15 37.34 -43.91 -1.46
C ALA A 15 36.37 -44.53 -0.43
N CYS A 16 35.06 -44.42 -0.69
CA CYS A 16 34.37 -45.53 -1.36
C CYS A 16 33.00 -45.13 -1.93
N MET A 17 32.79 -45.61 -3.15
CA MET A 17 31.60 -45.58 -3.99
C MET A 17 30.35 -46.15 -3.30
N LEU A 18 29.18 -45.58 -3.61
CA LEU A 18 28.00 -46.39 -3.92
C LEU A 18 27.28 -45.80 -5.15
N VAL A 19 27.29 -46.62 -6.19
CA VAL A 19 26.55 -46.49 -7.44
C VAL A 19 25.08 -46.82 -7.17
N GLY A 20 24.18 -45.97 -7.63
CA GLY A 20 22.74 -46.21 -7.64
C GLY A 20 22.12 -45.55 -8.85
N THR A 21 21.78 -46.37 -9.84
CA THR A 21 21.13 -46.07 -11.12
C THR A 21 19.66 -45.63 -10.96
N TYR A 22 19.01 -45.32 -12.09
CA TYR A 22 17.58 -44.99 -12.31
C TYR A 22 17.24 -43.50 -12.11
N GLY A 23 16.64 -42.79 -13.06
CA GLY A 23 16.24 -43.06 -14.43
C GLY A 23 15.65 -41.76 -15.00
N ARG A 24 15.82 -41.52 -16.30
CA ARG A 24 15.04 -40.50 -17.01
C ARG A 24 13.57 -40.92 -17.01
N MET A 25 12.71 -40.14 -16.39
CA MET A 25 11.29 -40.14 -16.68
C MET A 25 10.85 -38.71 -17.01
N ASN A 26 10.60 -38.49 -18.30
CA ASN A 26 9.63 -37.50 -18.73
C ASN A 26 8.26 -37.96 -18.20
N VAL A 27 7.60 -37.14 -17.39
CA VAL A 27 6.15 -37.20 -17.25
C VAL A 27 5.60 -35.80 -17.51
N VAL A 28 4.79 -35.79 -18.55
CA VAL A 28 3.99 -34.69 -19.09
C VAL A 28 2.86 -34.33 -18.11
N SER A 29 2.57 -33.03 -18.04
CA SER A 29 1.25 -32.42 -17.73
C SER A 29 0.59 -32.73 -16.38
N HIS A 30 0.35 -31.68 -15.60
CA HIS A 30 -1.02 -31.15 -15.50
C HIS A 30 -0.96 -29.65 -15.17
N ASN A 31 -1.01 -28.84 -16.22
CA ASN A 31 -1.48 -27.48 -16.11
C ASN A 31 -2.97 -27.57 -15.78
N SER A 32 -3.32 -27.61 -14.49
CA SER A 32 -4.71 -27.50 -14.07
C SER A 32 -5.06 -26.03 -13.92
N MET A 33 -5.25 -25.37 -15.07
CA MET A 33 -6.25 -24.32 -15.17
C MET A 33 -7.53 -24.90 -14.58
N LYS A 34 -7.94 -24.42 -13.42
CA LYS A 34 -9.30 -24.68 -12.95
C LYS A 34 -10.24 -24.01 -13.95
N LYS A 35 -10.88 -24.88 -14.73
CA LYS A 35 -12.06 -24.60 -15.53
C LYS A 35 -13.08 -23.86 -14.68
N VAL A 36 -13.53 -22.73 -15.21
CA VAL A 36 -14.81 -22.10 -14.91
C VAL A 36 -15.91 -23.16 -14.98
N GLY A 37 -16.74 -23.23 -13.95
CA GLY A 37 -18.01 -23.95 -13.96
C GLY A 37 -18.35 -24.65 -12.64
N GLU A 38 -18.83 -23.89 -11.67
CA GLU A 38 -19.97 -24.28 -10.83
C GLU A 38 -20.56 -23.02 -10.16
N GLU A 39 -21.86 -22.84 -10.33
CA GLU A 39 -22.64 -21.67 -9.93
C GLU A 39 -22.66 -21.48 -8.40
N GLY A 40 -22.08 -20.38 -7.91
CA GLY A 40 -22.48 -19.71 -6.68
C GLY A 40 -23.19 -18.42 -7.06
N LYS A 41 -24.48 -18.29 -6.73
CA LYS A 41 -25.37 -17.23 -7.23
C LYS A 41 -25.09 -15.82 -6.72
N ASP A 42 -24.02 -15.59 -5.95
CA ASP A 42 -23.78 -14.30 -5.28
C ASP A 42 -22.31 -13.84 -5.34
N GLU A 43 -21.52 -14.19 -6.37
CA GLU A 43 -20.13 -13.70 -6.48
C GLU A 43 -20.05 -12.36 -7.24
N LYS A 44 -19.35 -11.37 -6.68
CA LYS A 44 -19.10 -10.05 -7.31
C LYS A 44 -17.61 -9.86 -7.58
N ILE A 45 -17.27 -9.49 -8.82
CA ILE A 45 -15.90 -9.20 -9.26
C ILE A 45 -15.64 -7.70 -9.09
N ILE A 46 -14.61 -7.35 -8.33
CA ILE A 46 -14.14 -5.98 -8.11
C ILE A 46 -12.75 -5.85 -8.75
N SER A 47 -12.66 -5.08 -9.83
CA SER A 47 -11.43 -4.93 -10.62
C SER A 47 -10.40 -3.94 -10.04
N CYS A 48 -10.57 -3.51 -8.80
CA CYS A 48 -9.71 -2.53 -8.15
C CYS A 48 -8.50 -3.28 -7.60
N VAL A 49 -7.34 -3.08 -8.25
CA VAL A 49 -6.11 -3.87 -8.06
C VAL A 49 -6.25 -5.28 -8.67
N VAL A 50 -6.14 -5.36 -10.00
CA VAL A 50 -5.97 -6.64 -10.74
C VAL A 50 -7.00 -7.74 -10.33
N GLU A 51 -8.29 -7.43 -10.41
CA GLU A 51 -9.42 -8.38 -10.24
C GLU A 51 -9.45 -9.20 -8.93
N TYR A 52 -10.27 -8.77 -7.98
CA TYR A 52 -10.66 -9.52 -6.77
C TYR A 52 -12.07 -10.08 -6.90
N VAL A 53 -12.29 -11.30 -6.40
CA VAL A 53 -13.62 -11.93 -6.31
C VAL A 53 -14.06 -11.94 -4.84
N ILE A 54 -15.15 -11.25 -4.52
CA ILE A 54 -15.74 -11.23 -3.17
C ILE A 54 -16.99 -12.12 -3.15
N LYS A 55 -17.14 -12.90 -2.07
CA LYS A 55 -18.35 -13.70 -1.80
C LYS A 55 -19.48 -12.78 -1.33
N GLY A 56 -20.61 -12.79 -2.02
CA GLY A 56 -21.73 -11.91 -1.75
C GLY A 56 -22.52 -12.32 -0.53
N ASP A 57 -22.37 -11.53 0.51
CA ASP A 57 -23.36 -11.25 1.56
C ASP A 57 -23.15 -9.83 2.15
N LEU A 58 -22.35 -8.98 1.47
CA LEU A 58 -22.10 -7.60 1.91
C LEU A 58 -23.27 -6.71 1.48
N SER A 59 -24.14 -6.36 2.43
CA SER A 59 -25.05 -5.22 2.31
C SER A 59 -24.21 -3.94 2.38
N ILE A 60 -23.89 -3.37 1.22
CA ILE A 60 -23.13 -2.12 1.12
C ILE A 60 -24.15 -0.98 1.07
N ASP A 61 -24.17 -0.20 2.13
CA ASP A 61 -24.91 1.06 2.19
C ASP A 61 -24.12 2.14 1.44
N ASP A 62 -24.64 2.54 0.28
CA ASP A 62 -24.17 3.64 -0.57
C ASP A 62 -24.69 5.01 -0.12
N GLY A 63 -25.54 5.06 0.91
CA GLY A 63 -26.22 6.23 1.44
C GLY A 63 -25.33 7.19 2.22
N ASP A 64 -24.51 7.97 1.52
CA ASP A 64 -24.24 9.40 1.83
C ASP A 64 -23.05 9.98 1.03
N PHE A 65 -22.32 9.18 0.24
CA PHE A 65 -21.15 9.72 -0.48
C PHE A 65 -21.54 10.55 -1.72
N CYS A 66 -22.73 10.32 -2.29
CA CYS A 66 -23.23 11.07 -3.45
C CYS A 66 -24.07 12.31 -3.08
N ASP A 67 -24.41 12.52 -1.81
CA ASP A 67 -25.13 13.72 -1.37
C ASP A 67 -24.18 14.90 -1.12
N SER A 68 -23.39 15.21 -2.15
CA SER A 68 -22.84 16.56 -2.29
C SER A 68 -23.90 17.43 -2.95
N ASN A 69 -24.78 17.99 -2.12
CA ASN A 69 -25.70 19.05 -2.52
C ASN A 69 -24.89 20.29 -2.96
N SER A 70 -24.45 20.34 -4.23
CA SER A 70 -24.34 21.61 -4.97
C SER A 70 -24.26 21.40 -6.49
N ILE A 71 -25.31 21.90 -7.16
CA ILE A 71 -25.42 22.25 -8.58
C ILE A 71 -25.72 21.09 -9.55
N CYS A 72 -26.94 20.56 -9.43
CA CYS A 72 -27.73 20.28 -10.63
C CYS A 72 -28.10 21.62 -11.27
N SER A 73 -27.49 21.99 -12.38
CA SER A 73 -28.02 23.04 -13.25
C SER A 73 -27.94 22.65 -14.72
N ASN A 74 -29.15 22.49 -15.26
CA ASN A 74 -29.59 22.61 -16.65
C ASN A 74 -29.49 21.38 -17.57
N ASN A 75 -30.57 20.58 -17.47
CA ASN A 75 -31.27 19.79 -18.49
C ASN A 75 -30.75 18.40 -18.89
N PRO A 76 -31.64 17.47 -19.33
CA PRO A 76 -32.80 16.94 -18.61
C PRO A 76 -32.84 15.40 -18.74
N GLY A 77 -32.91 14.68 -17.62
CA GLY A 77 -32.91 13.22 -17.65
C GLY A 77 -33.47 12.60 -16.37
N LEU A 78 -34.71 12.98 -16.05
CA LEU A 78 -35.67 12.19 -15.27
C LEU A 78 -35.21 11.67 -13.90
N CYS A 79 -35.47 12.46 -12.86
CA CYS A 79 -35.62 11.95 -11.50
C CYS A 79 -37.11 11.67 -11.28
N ASP A 80 -37.54 10.41 -11.32
CA ASP A 80 -38.60 9.86 -10.43
C ASP A 80 -38.77 8.34 -10.61
N ASN A 81 -38.79 7.60 -9.50
CA ASN A 81 -39.16 6.16 -9.38
C ASN A 81 -38.53 5.14 -10.35
N GLY A 82 -37.35 5.43 -10.88
CA GLY A 82 -36.53 4.53 -11.69
C GLY A 82 -35.11 4.55 -11.16
N GLN A 83 -34.78 3.54 -10.36
CA GLN A 83 -33.46 3.37 -9.77
C GLN A 83 -32.46 3.11 -10.91
N VAL A 84 -31.78 4.15 -11.38
CA VAL A 84 -30.50 4.00 -12.05
C VAL A 84 -29.55 3.56 -10.95
N VAL A 85 -29.40 2.24 -10.79
CA VAL A 85 -28.28 1.67 -10.05
C VAL A 85 -27.05 1.99 -10.91
N VAL A 86 -26.49 3.19 -10.71
CA VAL A 86 -25.08 3.41 -10.97
C VAL A 86 -24.40 2.31 -10.16
N PRO A 87 -23.63 1.39 -10.77
CA PRO A 87 -22.88 0.41 -9.99
C PRO A 87 -22.07 1.23 -8.99
N GLY A 88 -22.46 1.20 -7.71
CA GLY A 88 -21.77 1.95 -6.67
C GLY A 88 -20.30 1.65 -6.82
N ASP A 89 -19.46 2.68 -6.84
CA ASP A 89 -18.04 2.55 -7.13
C ASP A 89 -17.42 1.58 -6.11
N TYR A 90 -17.35 0.30 -6.46
CA TYR A 90 -16.91 -0.74 -5.54
C TYR A 90 -15.47 -0.50 -5.12
N CYS A 91 -14.69 0.23 -5.94
CA CYS A 91 -13.35 0.69 -5.60
C CYS A 91 -13.34 1.67 -4.42
N SER A 92 -14.40 2.44 -4.20
CA SER A 92 -14.44 3.42 -3.12
C SER A 92 -14.83 2.82 -1.77
N ASN A 93 -15.20 1.54 -1.70
CA ASN A 93 -15.90 0.99 -0.54
C ASN A 93 -15.18 -0.12 0.22
N TYR A 94 -14.51 -1.10 -0.41
CA TYR A 94 -13.96 -2.25 0.34
C TYR A 94 -12.47 -2.50 0.00
N TYR A 95 -11.58 -2.06 0.89
CA TYR A 95 -10.13 -2.25 0.78
C TYR A 95 -9.43 -1.99 2.12
N ASP A 96 -8.21 -2.50 2.27
CA ASP A 96 -7.31 -2.14 3.36
C ASP A 96 -6.22 -1.22 2.82
N ILE A 97 -6.10 -0.02 3.40
CA ILE A 97 -5.10 0.98 3.02
C ILE A 97 -4.07 1.16 4.12
N THR A 98 -2.79 1.09 3.77
CA THR A 98 -1.67 1.42 4.66
C THR A 98 -0.99 2.71 4.19
N LEU A 99 -1.06 3.76 5.00
CA LEU A 99 -0.31 4.99 4.78
C LEU A 99 1.08 4.84 5.39
N VAL A 100 2.12 4.98 4.57
CA VAL A 100 3.53 4.94 4.97
C VAL A 100 4.07 6.37 4.87
N VAL A 101 4.24 7.03 6.00
CA VAL A 101 4.34 8.50 6.08
C VAL A 101 5.66 8.93 6.72
N GLU A 102 6.37 9.82 6.04
CA GLU A 102 7.64 10.34 6.52
C GLU A 102 7.46 11.25 7.76
N GLU A 103 8.20 10.94 8.84
CA GLU A 103 8.32 11.73 10.08
C GLU A 103 9.78 12.16 10.37
N SER A 104 10.61 12.25 9.32
CA SER A 104 12.02 12.61 9.43
C SER A 104 12.22 14.04 9.94
N SER A 105 13.42 14.36 10.43
CA SER A 105 13.76 15.69 10.94
C SER A 105 13.89 16.77 9.85
N PHE A 106 13.84 16.36 8.58
CA PHE A 106 13.65 17.29 7.48
C PHE A 106 12.24 17.92 7.51
N VAL A 107 11.24 17.18 7.97
CA VAL A 107 9.86 17.65 8.11
C VAL A 107 9.75 18.53 9.35
N GLN A 108 10.04 19.81 9.16
CA GLN A 108 9.90 20.80 10.23
C GLN A 108 8.48 20.79 10.80
N LYS A 109 8.34 21.16 12.08
CA LYS A 109 7.06 21.19 12.80
C LYS A 109 5.95 21.91 12.03
N ASP A 110 6.27 23.03 11.38
CA ASP A 110 5.33 23.78 10.56
C ASP A 110 4.82 22.98 9.35
N TYR A 111 5.69 22.24 8.68
CA TYR A 111 5.33 21.36 7.56
C TYR A 111 4.55 20.14 8.03
N TRP A 112 4.86 19.63 9.22
CA TRP A 112 4.09 18.56 9.81
C TRP A 112 2.64 19.01 10.07
N LEU A 113 2.46 20.13 10.77
CA LEU A 113 1.15 20.64 11.18
C LEU A 113 0.32 21.18 9.99
N LYS A 114 0.96 21.78 8.99
CA LYS A 114 0.27 22.38 7.83
C LYS A 114 0.23 21.47 6.60
N GLY A 115 1.01 20.39 6.59
CA GLY A 115 1.14 19.46 5.47
C GLY A 115 0.76 18.05 5.88
N THR A 116 1.63 17.35 6.64
CA THR A 116 1.44 15.93 6.93
C THR A 116 0.13 15.62 7.66
N ILE A 117 -0.22 16.37 8.71
CA ILE A 117 -1.48 16.16 9.44
C ILE A 117 -2.69 16.40 8.53
N PRO A 118 -2.80 17.55 7.83
CA PRO A 118 -3.87 17.76 6.85
C PRO A 118 -3.95 16.71 5.74
N PHE A 119 -2.82 16.15 5.29
CA PHE A 119 -2.82 15.02 4.35
C PHE A 119 -3.51 13.81 4.95
N LEU A 120 -3.08 13.40 6.14
CA LEU A 120 -3.63 12.25 6.86
C LEU A 120 -5.12 12.42 7.13
N GLU A 121 -5.54 13.59 7.62
CA GLU A 121 -6.96 13.92 7.83
C GLU A 121 -7.73 13.84 6.51
N SER A 122 -7.20 14.41 5.43
CA SER A 122 -7.85 14.39 4.13
C SER A 122 -7.95 12.97 3.56
N MET A 123 -6.94 12.12 3.76
CA MET A 123 -7.02 10.70 3.40
C MET A 123 -8.16 10.01 4.15
N VAL A 124 -8.32 10.25 5.45
CA VAL A 124 -9.42 9.68 6.25
C VAL A 124 -10.78 10.19 5.80
N LEU A 125 -10.90 11.49 5.54
CA LEU A 125 -12.16 12.12 5.14
C LEU A 125 -12.61 11.63 3.75
N ASN A 126 -11.68 11.55 2.80
CA ASN A 126 -11.96 11.12 1.44
C ASN A 126 -12.15 9.60 1.32
N SER A 127 -11.73 8.82 2.33
CA SER A 127 -11.91 7.37 2.37
C SER A 127 -13.16 6.99 3.15
N ASN A 128 -13.81 5.89 2.78
CA ASN A 128 -14.97 5.36 3.50
C ASN A 128 -14.51 4.48 4.67
N VAL A 129 -13.77 5.07 5.63
CA VAL A 129 -13.30 4.35 6.81
C VAL A 129 -14.48 3.93 7.67
N SER A 130 -14.75 2.62 7.74
CA SER A 130 -15.76 1.99 8.60
C SER A 130 -15.45 0.50 8.77
N LYS A 131 -16.12 -0.13 9.74
CA LYS A 131 -16.01 -1.57 10.04
C LYS A 131 -16.20 -2.49 8.83
N ASP A 132 -17.11 -2.16 7.94
CA ASP A 132 -17.53 -2.94 6.79
C ASP A 132 -16.96 -2.43 5.45
N LYS A 133 -16.33 -1.25 5.43
CA LYS A 133 -15.85 -0.58 4.22
C LYS A 133 -14.31 -0.55 4.18
N ALA A 134 -13.70 0.63 4.17
CA ALA A 134 -12.25 0.77 4.15
C ALA A 134 -11.67 0.65 5.57
N HIS A 135 -10.57 -0.09 5.73
CA HIS A 135 -9.76 -0.05 6.96
C HIS A 135 -8.46 0.69 6.67
N MET A 136 -7.99 1.51 7.60
CA MET A 136 -6.80 2.34 7.41
C MET A 136 -5.77 2.14 8.53
N SER A 137 -4.57 1.79 8.12
CA SER A 137 -3.38 1.73 8.98
C SER A 137 -2.43 2.88 8.66
N VAL A 138 -1.71 3.36 9.68
CA VAL A 138 -0.70 4.42 9.55
C VAL A 138 0.63 3.92 10.10
N VAL A 139 1.65 3.90 9.25
CA VAL A 139 3.04 3.62 9.56
C VAL A 139 3.82 4.91 9.39
N LEU A 140 4.46 5.37 10.45
CA LEU A 140 5.36 6.51 10.39
C LEU A 140 6.81 6.01 10.21
N PHE A 141 7.62 6.73 9.46
CA PHE A 141 9.02 6.37 9.26
C PHE A 141 9.99 7.55 9.21
N ALA A 142 11.19 7.31 9.72
CA ALA A 142 12.39 8.12 9.47
C ALA A 142 13.59 7.17 9.32
N GLY A 143 14.47 7.12 10.33
CA GLY A 143 15.52 6.10 10.46
C GLY A 143 15.01 4.74 10.95
N LYS A 144 13.78 4.69 11.48
CA LYS A 144 13.07 3.48 11.89
C LYS A 144 11.59 3.62 11.55
N GLN A 145 10.87 2.50 11.58
CA GLN A 145 9.44 2.42 11.34
C GLN A 145 8.70 2.30 12.67
N ARG A 146 7.55 2.98 12.78
CA ARG A 146 6.64 2.87 13.90
C ARG A 146 5.22 2.72 13.36
N VAL A 147 4.54 1.64 13.75
CA VAL A 147 3.12 1.48 13.47
C VAL A 147 2.34 2.39 14.43
N PHE A 148 1.77 3.48 13.92
CA PHE A 148 1.00 4.43 14.71
C PHE A 148 -0.46 3.97 14.87
N VAL A 149 -1.05 3.48 13.78
CA VAL A 149 -2.38 2.85 13.77
C VAL A 149 -2.24 1.47 13.13
N PRO A 150 -2.19 0.37 13.89
CA PRO A 150 -2.28 -0.97 13.33
C PRO A 150 -3.73 -1.30 12.94
N PHE A 151 -3.92 -2.28 12.04
CA PHE A 151 -5.27 -2.78 11.70
C PHE A 151 -5.99 -3.48 12.86
N THR A 152 -5.27 -3.85 13.92
CA THR A 152 -5.88 -4.39 15.16
C THR A 152 -6.50 -3.31 16.04
N ASP A 153 -6.23 -2.03 15.79
CA ASP A 153 -6.79 -0.92 16.54
C ASP A 153 -8.20 -0.58 16.04
N GLU A 154 -9.14 -0.35 16.96
CA GLU A 154 -10.52 0.01 16.62
C GLU A 154 -10.59 1.29 15.79
N SER A 155 -9.66 2.24 16.00
CA SER A 155 -9.57 3.45 15.19
C SER A 155 -9.28 3.18 13.71
N SER A 156 -8.67 2.04 13.34
CA SER A 156 -8.43 1.72 11.93
C SER A 156 -9.71 1.55 11.10
N GLN A 157 -10.85 1.37 11.78
CA GLN A 157 -12.16 1.10 11.18
C GLN A 157 -13.26 2.05 11.70
N ASP A 158 -12.89 3.13 12.40
CA ASP A 158 -13.80 4.18 12.84
C ASP A 158 -13.24 5.54 12.44
N LYS A 159 -13.97 6.23 11.54
CA LYS A 159 -13.53 7.50 10.96
C LYS A 159 -13.24 8.57 12.02
N ASN A 160 -14.09 8.70 13.04
CA ASN A 160 -13.95 9.75 14.04
C ASN A 160 -12.79 9.45 14.99
N MET A 161 -12.68 8.19 15.46
CA MET A 161 -11.57 7.77 16.30
C MET A 161 -10.23 7.88 15.56
N LEU A 162 -10.20 7.59 14.26
CA LEU A 162 -8.99 7.75 13.44
C LEU A 162 -8.56 9.21 13.33
N LEU A 163 -9.52 10.12 13.09
CA LEU A 163 -9.25 11.57 13.05
C LEU A 163 -8.75 12.09 14.39
N GLU A 164 -9.36 11.68 15.51
CA GLU A 164 -8.88 12.04 16.86
C GLU A 164 -7.47 11.52 17.09
N LYS A 165 -7.20 10.27 16.68
CA LYS A 165 -5.87 9.66 16.83
C LYS A 165 -4.82 10.38 15.99
N ILE A 166 -5.10 10.70 14.72
CA ILE A 166 -4.20 11.50 13.87
C ILE A 166 -3.91 12.87 14.49
N ASN A 167 -4.94 13.55 15.01
CA ASN A 167 -4.79 14.83 15.68
C ASN A 167 -3.99 14.76 16.99
N SER A 168 -3.87 13.57 17.57
CA SER A 168 -3.04 13.31 18.75
C SER A 168 -1.60 12.91 18.44
N ILE A 169 -1.17 12.88 17.17
CA ILE A 169 0.23 12.64 16.83
C ILE A 169 1.05 13.80 17.39
N ASP A 170 1.62 13.58 18.58
CA ASP A 170 2.36 14.57 19.35
C ASP A 170 3.67 14.97 18.65
N GLU A 171 4.25 16.08 19.12
CA GLU A 171 5.41 16.78 18.55
C GLU A 171 6.74 15.99 18.55
N GLY A 172 6.74 14.71 18.95
CA GLY A 172 7.88 13.79 18.91
C GLY A 172 8.31 13.35 17.50
N ILE A 173 7.86 14.07 16.49
CA ILE A 173 8.26 14.01 15.08
C ILE A 173 9.76 14.37 15.01
N ALA A 174 10.44 14.10 13.89
CA ALA A 174 11.86 14.42 13.69
C ALA A 174 12.83 13.51 14.45
N THR A 175 12.50 12.22 14.59
CA THR A 175 13.32 11.25 15.32
C THR A 175 14.67 10.93 14.67
N SER A 176 14.82 11.19 13.37
CA SER A 176 16.07 11.01 12.61
C SER A 176 16.08 11.85 11.34
N SER A 177 17.27 12.24 10.85
CA SER A 177 17.44 12.85 9.52
C SER A 177 17.35 11.86 8.36
N ASP A 178 17.44 10.55 8.66
CA ASP A 178 17.32 9.52 7.64
C ASP A 178 15.89 9.39 7.12
N THR A 179 15.78 9.09 5.83
CA THR A 179 14.53 8.98 5.08
C THR A 179 14.43 7.59 4.46
N LEU A 180 14.37 6.55 5.31
CA LEU A 180 14.50 5.15 4.87
C LEU A 180 13.21 4.58 4.26
N TYR A 181 12.65 5.24 3.24
CA TYR A 181 11.37 4.87 2.63
C TYR A 181 11.37 3.46 2.03
N VAL A 182 12.48 2.99 1.46
CA VAL A 182 12.59 1.62 0.92
C VAL A 182 12.45 0.59 2.04
N ASN A 183 13.10 0.84 3.19
CA ASN A 183 12.96 -0.01 4.37
C ASN A 183 11.55 0.09 4.98
N ALA A 184 10.93 1.27 4.93
CA ALA A 184 9.57 1.46 5.41
C ALA A 184 8.53 0.68 4.58
N LEU A 185 8.66 0.70 3.25
CA LEU A 185 7.82 -0.11 2.35
C LEU A 185 8.04 -1.60 2.59
N LYS A 186 9.30 -2.05 2.69
CA LYS A 186 9.60 -3.44 3.03
C LYS A 186 8.98 -3.85 4.37
N TYR A 187 9.10 -3.02 5.39
CA TYR A 187 8.50 -3.29 6.69
C TYR A 187 6.97 -3.35 6.61
N ALA A 188 6.34 -2.43 5.89
CA ALA A 188 4.90 -2.36 5.74
C ALA A 188 4.33 -3.62 5.08
N ILE A 189 4.92 -4.09 3.98
CA ILE A 189 4.45 -5.32 3.32
C ILE A 189 4.66 -6.58 4.18
N GLU A 190 5.80 -6.67 4.89
CA GLU A 190 6.13 -7.84 5.72
C GLU A 190 5.33 -7.92 7.02
N ASN A 191 4.98 -6.78 7.64
CA ASN A 191 4.49 -6.75 9.03
C ASN A 191 3.11 -6.09 9.20
N VAL A 192 2.63 -5.31 8.23
CA VAL A 192 1.42 -4.49 8.40
C VAL A 192 0.34 -4.87 7.40
N ILE A 193 0.64 -4.81 6.10
CA ILE A 193 -0.33 -5.02 5.01
C ILE A 193 -0.93 -6.43 5.04
N PHE A 194 -0.14 -7.42 5.44
CA PHE A 194 -0.54 -8.81 5.63
C PHE A 194 -0.43 -9.27 7.09
N GLY A 195 -0.29 -8.31 8.02
CA GLY A 195 -0.15 -8.56 9.45
C GLY A 195 -1.48 -8.79 10.17
N ASP A 196 -1.45 -8.79 11.50
CA ASP A 196 -2.64 -9.00 12.32
C ASP A 196 -3.68 -7.88 12.11
N GLY A 197 -4.97 -8.25 12.15
CA GLY A 197 -6.10 -7.34 11.99
C GLY A 197 -6.48 -7.03 10.53
N THR A 198 -5.61 -7.32 9.57
CA THR A 198 -5.92 -7.08 8.15
C THR A 198 -6.86 -8.17 7.59
N ARG A 199 -7.73 -7.80 6.63
CA ARG A 199 -8.71 -8.71 6.05
C ARG A 199 -8.08 -9.52 4.92
N LYS A 200 -8.25 -10.85 4.91
CA LYS A 200 -7.58 -11.72 3.92
C LYS A 200 -8.13 -11.55 2.49
N ASP A 201 -9.38 -11.14 2.39
CA ASP A 201 -10.16 -11.01 1.15
C ASP A 201 -10.26 -9.55 0.66
N ALA A 202 -9.77 -8.58 1.41
CA ALA A 202 -9.75 -7.18 1.00
C ALA A 202 -8.58 -6.87 0.07
N PRO A 203 -8.81 -6.12 -1.03
CA PRO A 203 -7.75 -5.52 -1.83
C PRO A 203 -6.80 -4.70 -0.96
N LYS A 204 -5.51 -4.72 -1.31
CA LYS A 204 -4.46 -4.05 -0.54
C LYS A 204 -3.93 -2.83 -1.27
N VAL A 205 -3.94 -1.69 -0.58
CA VAL A 205 -3.39 -0.43 -1.06
C VAL A 205 -2.33 0.04 -0.09
N ALA A 206 -1.21 0.53 -0.62
CA ALA A 206 -0.21 1.25 0.14
C ALA A 206 0.03 2.62 -0.47
N VAL A 207 0.17 3.63 0.38
CA VAL A 207 0.48 4.99 -0.05
C VAL A 207 1.77 5.42 0.65
N LEU A 208 2.83 5.66 -0.11
CA LEU A 208 4.03 6.30 0.40
C LEU A 208 3.85 7.82 0.33
N PHE A 209 3.90 8.51 1.45
CA PHE A 209 3.90 9.97 1.52
C PHE A 209 5.25 10.46 2.04
N TYR A 210 6.00 11.20 1.22
CA TYR A 210 7.34 11.65 1.57
C TYR A 210 7.76 12.93 0.82
N TYR A 211 8.81 13.58 1.34
CA TYR A 211 9.26 14.91 0.96
C TYR A 211 10.52 14.94 0.09
N GLY A 212 11.01 13.76 -0.35
CA GLY A 212 11.94 13.68 -1.48
C GLY A 212 13.42 13.84 -1.18
N PHE A 213 13.80 13.72 0.08
CA PHE A 213 15.18 13.53 0.44
C PHE A 213 15.47 12.04 0.54
N ASP A 214 16.55 11.61 -0.07
CA ASP A 214 16.95 10.21 -0.10
C ASP A 214 18.00 9.87 0.97
N TYR A 215 18.04 10.61 2.08
CA TYR A 215 19.08 10.43 3.08
C TYR A 215 19.03 9.02 3.67
N GLY A 216 20.13 8.29 3.55
CA GLY A 216 20.25 6.90 4.02
C GLY A 216 19.44 5.87 3.23
N ALA A 217 18.63 6.26 2.26
CA ALA A 217 17.78 5.33 1.51
C ALA A 217 18.61 4.38 0.65
N ASN A 218 18.38 3.07 0.80
CA ASN A 218 19.03 2.06 -0.04
C ASN A 218 18.28 1.87 -1.37
N LYS A 219 18.54 2.76 -2.32
CA LYS A 219 17.89 2.81 -3.64
C LYS A 219 18.07 1.53 -4.46
N ASN A 220 19.14 0.78 -4.22
CA ASN A 220 19.41 -0.48 -4.91
C ASN A 220 18.36 -1.55 -4.61
N MET A 221 17.59 -1.40 -3.53
CA MET A 221 16.50 -2.30 -3.16
C MET A 221 15.13 -1.91 -3.76
N ILE A 222 15.03 -0.79 -4.49
CA ILE A 222 13.77 -0.36 -5.11
C ILE A 222 13.20 -1.46 -6.02
N PRO A 223 13.96 -2.11 -6.92
CA PRO A 223 13.41 -3.17 -7.77
C PRO A 223 12.81 -4.33 -6.98
N ASP A 224 13.47 -4.77 -5.91
CA ASP A 224 12.99 -5.88 -5.07
C ASP A 224 11.69 -5.51 -4.34
N VAL A 225 11.61 -4.27 -3.83
CA VAL A 225 10.40 -3.77 -3.16
C VAL A 225 9.24 -3.67 -4.15
N VAL A 226 9.45 -3.07 -5.32
CA VAL A 226 8.40 -2.96 -6.35
C VAL A 226 7.92 -4.35 -6.78
N GLN A 227 8.84 -5.27 -7.01
CA GLN A 227 8.50 -6.65 -7.37
C GLN A 227 7.67 -7.33 -6.27
N ALA A 228 8.03 -7.16 -4.99
CA ALA A 228 7.29 -7.73 -3.87
C ALA A 228 5.85 -7.20 -3.79
N TYR A 229 5.65 -5.88 -3.99
CA TYR A 229 4.31 -5.28 -4.01
C TYR A 229 3.46 -5.81 -5.17
N LYS A 230 4.05 -5.99 -6.35
CA LYS A 230 3.37 -6.57 -7.52
C LYS A 230 2.99 -8.03 -7.31
N GLU A 231 3.92 -8.86 -6.83
CA GLU A 231 3.69 -10.29 -6.60
C GLU A 231 2.62 -10.55 -5.54
N GLN A 232 2.52 -9.67 -4.54
CA GLN A 232 1.52 -9.76 -3.48
C GLN A 232 0.20 -9.04 -3.82
N ASN A 233 0.07 -8.55 -5.06
CA ASN A 233 -1.10 -7.80 -5.54
C ASN A 233 -1.46 -6.59 -4.66
N VAL A 234 -0.45 -5.84 -4.21
CA VAL A 234 -0.62 -4.60 -3.46
C VAL A 234 -0.45 -3.42 -4.40
N LYS A 235 -1.47 -2.55 -4.48
CA LYS A 235 -1.35 -1.29 -5.24
C LYS A 235 -0.52 -0.29 -4.46
N LEU A 236 0.64 0.07 -4.99
CA LEU A 236 1.52 1.07 -4.41
C LEU A 236 1.33 2.42 -5.09
N ILE A 237 0.94 3.44 -4.32
CA ILE A 237 0.81 4.83 -4.77
C ILE A 237 1.90 5.65 -4.10
N ILE A 238 2.60 6.47 -4.88
CA ILE A 238 3.70 7.31 -4.41
C ILE A 238 3.24 8.77 -4.41
N VAL A 239 3.22 9.39 -3.23
CA VAL A 239 2.91 10.80 -3.04
C VAL A 239 4.20 11.53 -2.66
N GLY A 240 4.69 12.31 -3.61
CA GLY A 240 5.87 13.13 -3.44
C GLY A 240 5.53 14.60 -3.28
N ILE A 241 5.83 15.17 -2.11
CA ILE A 241 5.63 16.60 -1.85
C ILE A 241 6.95 17.34 -2.02
N ALA A 242 6.96 18.32 -2.92
CA ALA A 242 8.11 19.19 -3.21
C ALA A 242 9.42 18.43 -3.49
N LEU A 243 9.34 17.24 -4.10
CA LEU A 243 10.52 16.43 -4.42
C LEU A 243 11.49 17.19 -5.32
N GLY A 244 12.74 17.33 -4.86
CA GLY A 244 13.83 17.87 -5.68
C GLY A 244 14.28 16.90 -6.78
N ILE A 245 14.27 15.58 -6.49
CA ILE A 245 14.59 14.51 -7.44
C ILE A 245 13.43 13.52 -7.46
N ARG A 246 12.90 13.24 -8.64
CA ARG A 246 11.69 12.40 -8.82
C ARG A 246 11.98 10.98 -9.30
N ASP A 247 13.21 10.68 -9.69
CA ASP A 247 13.60 9.41 -10.29
C ASP A 247 13.19 8.21 -9.44
N ASN A 248 13.49 8.24 -8.14
CA ASN A 248 13.12 7.14 -7.24
C ASN A 248 11.60 7.01 -7.08
N ALA A 249 10.85 8.12 -7.12
CA ALA A 249 9.39 8.07 -7.06
C ALA A 249 8.82 7.37 -8.30
N TYR A 250 9.35 7.67 -9.48
CA TYR A 250 8.97 6.97 -10.71
C TYR A 250 9.30 5.48 -10.63
N LEU A 251 10.53 5.14 -10.20
CA LEU A 251 10.94 3.74 -10.07
C LEU A 251 10.07 2.98 -9.07
N LEU A 252 9.77 3.56 -7.91
CA LEU A 252 8.88 2.98 -6.91
C LEU A 252 7.44 2.79 -7.41
N ALA A 253 7.00 3.66 -8.32
CA ALA A 253 5.69 3.58 -8.95
C ALA A 253 5.65 2.64 -10.16
N ASP A 254 6.74 1.92 -10.43
CA ASP A 254 6.93 1.04 -11.61
C ASP A 254 6.81 1.78 -12.95
N CYS A 255 7.30 3.02 -12.99
CA CYS A 255 7.25 3.89 -14.15
C CYS A 255 8.64 4.18 -14.71
N THR A 256 8.67 4.52 -16.00
CA THR A 256 9.88 5.10 -16.60
C THR A 256 10.12 6.50 -16.03
N ILE A 257 11.38 6.84 -15.74
CA ILE A 257 11.74 8.16 -15.23
C ILE A 257 11.28 9.24 -16.21
N GLY A 258 10.51 10.20 -15.70
CA GLY A 258 9.99 11.33 -16.49
C GLY A 258 8.68 11.03 -17.23
N ASP A 259 8.07 9.87 -17.03
CA ASP A 259 6.76 9.57 -17.61
C ASP A 259 5.66 10.45 -17.00
N GLU A 260 5.18 11.42 -17.77
CA GLU A 260 4.10 12.34 -17.37
C GLU A 260 2.75 11.63 -17.14
N ASN A 261 2.57 10.41 -17.64
CA ASN A 261 1.35 9.62 -17.51
C ASN A 261 1.43 8.54 -16.43
N CYS A 262 2.46 8.56 -15.58
CA CYS A 262 2.64 7.57 -14.54
C CYS A 262 1.44 7.56 -13.55
N VAL A 263 0.61 6.51 -13.64
CA VAL A 263 -0.68 6.43 -12.95
C VAL A 263 -0.57 6.31 -11.44
N ASN A 264 0.58 5.83 -10.93
CA ASN A 264 0.78 5.57 -9.50
C ASN A 264 1.58 6.66 -8.77
N VAL A 265 1.94 7.78 -9.42
CA VAL A 265 2.57 8.92 -8.75
C VAL A 265 1.62 10.11 -8.60
N VAL A 266 1.76 10.82 -7.48
CA VAL A 266 1.17 12.13 -7.22
C VAL A 266 2.31 13.06 -6.82
N PHE A 267 2.59 14.08 -7.65
CA PHE A 267 3.55 15.12 -7.30
C PHE A 267 2.81 16.43 -7.04
N LYS A 268 3.05 17.02 -5.87
CA LYS A 268 2.49 18.33 -5.51
C LYS A 268 3.54 19.21 -4.85
N PRO A 269 3.47 20.54 -5.02
CA PRO A 269 4.23 21.45 -4.17
C PRO A 269 3.61 21.53 -2.77
N TRP A 270 4.32 22.16 -1.83
CA TRP A 270 3.95 22.27 -0.41
C TRP A 270 2.54 22.78 -0.17
N ASP A 271 2.06 23.73 -0.97
CA ASP A 271 0.74 24.35 -0.77
C ASP A 271 -0.43 23.45 -1.18
N PHE A 272 -0.17 22.26 -1.74
CA PHE A 272 -1.18 21.40 -2.39
C PHE A 272 -1.24 19.99 -1.78
N VAL A 273 -0.95 19.89 -0.49
CA VAL A 273 -0.95 18.61 0.23
C VAL A 273 -2.36 18.02 0.39
N ILE A 274 -3.38 18.84 0.66
CA ILE A 274 -4.78 18.38 0.70
C ILE A 274 -5.24 17.89 -0.69
N PRO A 275 -5.03 18.64 -1.79
CA PRO A 275 -5.28 18.14 -3.14
C PRO A 275 -4.57 16.81 -3.46
N ALA A 276 -3.39 16.54 -2.88
CA ALA A 276 -2.69 15.27 -3.08
C ALA A 276 -3.52 14.08 -2.57
N ALA A 277 -4.19 14.20 -1.42
CA ALA A 277 -5.02 13.13 -0.87
C ALA A 277 -6.25 12.83 -1.74
N ALA A 278 -6.85 13.86 -2.35
CA ALA A 278 -7.94 13.66 -3.31
C ALA A 278 -7.46 12.90 -4.57
N ASP A 279 -6.28 13.25 -5.10
CA ASP A 279 -5.68 12.57 -6.25
C ASP A 279 -5.33 11.10 -5.93
N VAL A 280 -4.87 10.81 -4.70
CA VAL A 280 -4.64 9.43 -4.25
C VAL A 280 -5.93 8.63 -4.33
N ASN A 281 -7.04 9.15 -3.83
CA ASN A 281 -8.31 8.43 -3.83
C ASN A 281 -8.83 8.16 -5.24
N GLN A 282 -8.66 9.10 -6.17
CA GLN A 282 -8.94 8.83 -7.58
C GLN A 282 -8.07 7.70 -8.14
N LYS A 283 -6.78 7.70 -7.77
CA LYS A 283 -5.83 6.66 -8.21
C LYS A 283 -6.14 5.30 -7.60
N ILE A 284 -6.68 5.19 -6.38
CA ILE A 284 -7.10 3.90 -5.81
C ILE A 284 -8.08 3.19 -6.77
N CYS A 285 -9.05 3.94 -7.28
CA CYS A 285 -10.09 3.43 -8.19
C CYS A 285 -9.67 3.29 -9.66
N ASP A 286 -8.49 3.77 -10.05
CA ASP A 286 -7.99 3.64 -11.42
C ASP A 286 -7.74 2.15 -11.79
N LYS A 287 -8.30 1.73 -12.92
CA LYS A 287 -8.22 0.37 -13.47
C LYS A 287 -6.97 0.13 -14.31
N ASN A 288 -6.19 1.17 -14.61
CA ASN A 288 -4.94 1.04 -15.34
C ASN A 288 -3.93 0.22 -14.53
N LYS A 289 -3.36 -0.81 -15.17
CA LYS A 289 -2.32 -1.66 -14.58
C LYS A 289 -0.97 -0.93 -14.64
N SER A 290 -0.18 -1.04 -13.58
CA SER A 290 1.29 -0.88 -13.65
C SER A 290 1.92 -2.20 -14.11
#